data_AF-A0A7X6TGK4-F1
#
_entry.id   AF-A0A7X6TGK4-F1
#
_cell.length_a   1.000
_cell.length_b   1.000
_cell.length_c   1.000
_cell.angle_alpha   90.00
_cell.angle_beta   90.00
_cell.angle_gamma   90.00
#
_symmetry.space_group_name_H-M   'P 1'
#
loop_
_entity.id
_entity.type
_entity.pdbx_description
1 polymer ?
#
loop_
_entity_poly.entity_id
_entity_poly.type
_entity_poly.pdbx_seq_one_letter_code
_entity_poly.pdbx_strand_id
1 'polypeptide(L)' 'GELVKIFARKGALNISTQGQARTDGRLGETIQVKNVASNKLVHCRVDGPGMVSVEF' A
#
# COMPACT_ATOMS: atom_id res chain seq x y z
N GLY A 1 13.48 3.31 1.48
CA GLY A 1 12.79 2.64 0.37
C GLY A 1 12.42 1.25 0.80
N GLU A 2 11.33 1.16 1.56
CA GLU A 2 10.92 -0.05 2.27
C GLU A 2 9.93 -0.87 1.44
N LEU A 3 10.05 -2.19 1.48
CA LEU A 3 9.08 -3.09 0.86
C LEU A 3 7.90 -3.27 1.82
N VAL A 4 6.73 -2.84 1.38
CA VAL A 4 5.48 -2.95 2.13
C VAL A 4 4.51 -3.87 1.40
N LYS A 5 3.64 -4.54 2.16
CA LYS A 5 2.51 -5.28 1.60
C LYS A 5 1.31 -4.34 1.46
N ILE A 6 0.84 -4.21 0.23
CA ILE A 6 -0.37 -3.50 -0.12
C ILE A 6 -1.53 -4.49 -0.09
N PHE A 7 -2.53 -4.18 0.74
CA PHE A 7 -3.81 -4.88 0.79
C PHE A 7 -4.90 -3.99 0.21
N ALA A 8 -5.35 -4.31 -1.00
CA ALA A 8 -6.44 -3.62 -1.66
C ALA A 8 -7.71 -4.47 -1.55
N ARG A 9 -8.79 -3.91 -1.02
CA ARG A 9 -10.10 -4.57 -0.96
C ARG A 9 -11.12 -3.77 -1.75
N LYS A 10 -11.77 -4.43 -2.71
CA LYS A 10 -12.86 -3.84 -3.50
C LYS A 10 -14.03 -4.83 -3.58
N GLY A 11 -15.00 -4.69 -2.67
CA GLY A 11 -16.13 -5.61 -2.55
C GLY A 11 -15.67 -7.04 -2.22
N ALA A 12 -15.87 -7.96 -3.16
CA ALA A 12 -15.42 -9.36 -3.06
C ALA A 12 -13.97 -9.59 -3.51
N LEU A 13 -13.35 -8.59 -4.16
CA LEU A 13 -11.98 -8.71 -4.66
C LEU A 13 -10.98 -8.27 -3.59
N ASN A 14 -10.15 -9.22 -3.15
CA ASN A 14 -9.03 -8.96 -2.25
C ASN A 14 -7.72 -9.11 -3.04
N ILE A 15 -6.91 -8.06 -3.07
CA ILE A 15 -5.63 -8.00 -3.77
C ILE A 15 -4.55 -7.81 -2.71
N SER A 16 -3.62 -8.75 -2.62
CA SER A 16 -2.40 -8.61 -1.83
C SER A 16 -1.23 -8.50 -2.78
N THR A 17 -0.54 -7.36 -2.78
CA THR A 17 0.63 -7.13 -3.64
C THR A 17 1.77 -6.54 -2.84
N GLN A 18 2.99 -6.71 -3.33
CA GLN A 18 4.14 -6.02 -2.76
C GLN A 18 4.32 -4.68 -3.47
N GLY A 19 4.68 -3.67 -2.69
CA GLY A 19 4.98 -2.34 -3.18
C GLY A 19 6.16 -1.75 -2.44
N GLN A 20 6.79 -0.76 -3.05
CA GLN A 20 7.83 0.01 -2.41
C GLN A 20 7.24 1.33 -1.92
N ALA A 21 7.30 1.56 -0.61
CA ALA A 21 6.94 2.84 -0.03
C ALA A 21 7.93 3.90 -0.54
N ARG A 22 7.39 4.96 -1.15
CA ARG A 22 8.19 6.12 -1.59
C ARG A 22 8.45 7.08 -0.43
N THR A 23 7.56 7.09 0.54
CA THR A 23 7.57 8.01 1.68
C THR A 23 7.25 7.23 2.93
N ASP A 24 7.94 7.55 4.02
CA ASP A 24 7.64 7.06 5.36
C ASP A 24 6.30 7.65 5.81
N GLY A 25 5.37 6.78 6.22
CA GLY A 25 4.07 7.17 6.73
C GLY A 25 3.89 6.72 8.16
N ARG A 26 3.15 7.50 8.95
CA ARG A 26 2.75 7.08 10.28
C ARG A 26 1.47 6.24 10.23
N LEU A 27 1.22 5.49 11.29
CA LEU A 27 -0.01 4.72 11.46
C LEU A 27 -1.24 5.62 11.22
N GLY A 28 -2.09 5.23 10.27
CA GLY A 28 -3.29 5.95 9.87
C GLY A 28 -3.09 7.04 8.81
N GLU A 29 -1.84 7.32 8.41
CA GLU A 29 -1.50 8.28 7.37
C GLU A 29 -1.56 7.64 5.97
N THR A 30 -1.86 8.43 4.96
CA THR A 30 -1.90 7.96 3.57
C THR A 30 -0.58 8.27 2.87
N ILE A 31 0.12 7.24 2.42
CA ILE A 31 1.38 7.35 1.70
C ILE A 31 1.28 6.85 0.26
N GLN A 32 2.20 7.31 -0.56
CA GLN A 32 2.37 6.83 -1.91
C GLN A 32 3.23 5.57 -1.93
N VAL A 33 2.63 4.49 -2.39
CA VAL A 33 3.32 3.22 -2.57
C VAL A 33 3.36 2.90 -4.06
N LYS A 34 4.57 2.65 -4.55
CA LYS A 34 4.77 2.19 -5.93
C LYS A 34 4.63 0.69 -5.96
N ASN A 35 3.60 0.19 -6.62
CA ASN A 35 3.43 -1.23 -6.84
C ASN A 35 4.54 -1.76 -7.76
N VAL A 36 5.30 -2.76 -7.32
CA VAL A 36 6.41 -3.28 -8.12
C VAL A 36 5.95 -4.19 -9.26
N ALA A 37 4.77 -4.81 -9.13
CA ALA A 37 4.22 -5.72 -10.15
C ALA A 37 3.65 -4.97 -11.38
N SER A 38 3.02 -3.81 -11.14
CA SER A 38 2.34 -3.02 -12.19
C SER A 38 3.01 -1.67 -12.47
N ASN A 39 4.07 -1.32 -11.72
CA ASN A 39 4.70 0.00 -11.74
C ASN A 39 3.76 1.19 -11.46
N LYS A 40 2.53 0.96 -11.00
CA LYS A 40 1.57 2.01 -10.65
C LYS A 40 1.87 2.61 -9.28
N LEU A 41 1.64 3.91 -9.15
CA LEU A 41 1.59 4.60 -7.86
C LEU A 41 0.18 4.49 -7.30
N VAL A 42 0.08 4.05 -6.05
CA VAL A 42 -1.19 3.86 -5.34
C VAL A 42 -1.10 4.59 -4.01
N HIS A 43 -2.19 5.24 -3.60
CA HIS A 43 -2.31 5.84 -2.29
C HIS A 43 -2.82 4.78 -1.32
N CYS A 44 -2.04 4.49 -0.29
CA CYS A 44 -2.37 3.48 0.70
C CYS A 44 -2.30 4.09 2.10
N ARG A 45 -3.23 3.73 2.96
CA ARG A 45 -3.22 4.08 4.37
C ARG A 45 -2.32 3.10 5.13
N VAL A 46 -1.46 3.60 6.00
CA VAL A 46 -0.57 2.77 6.81
C VAL A 46 -1.35 2.15 7.96
N ASP A 47 -1.47 0.82 7.96
CA ASP A 47 -2.08 0.08 9.08
C ASP A 47 -1.04 -0.46 10.06
N GLY A 48 0.23 -0.44 9.67
CA GLY A 48 1.33 -0.86 10.53
C GLY A 48 2.68 -0.87 9.82
N PRO A 49 3.76 -1.23 10.53
CA PRO A 49 5.08 -1.36 9.94
C PRO A 49 5.05 -2.40 8.81
N GLY A 50 5.40 -1.98 7.59
CA GLY A 50 5.37 -2.85 6.42
C GLY A 50 3.97 -3.21 5.88
N MET A 51 2.88 -2.67 6.43
CA MET A 51 1.50 -2.99 6.05
C MET A 51 0.69 -1.76 5.72
N VAL A 52 0.10 -1.75 4.53
CA VAL A 52 -0.74 -0.66 4.06
C VAL A 52 -2.01 -1.20 3.41
N SER A 53 -3.13 -0.51 3.59
CA SER A 53 -4.40 -0.82 2.95
C SER A 53 -4.81 0.25 1.95
N VAL A 54 -5.54 -0.15 0.92
CA VAL A 54 -6.13 0.75 -0.07
C VAL A 54 -7.64 0.64 0.01
N GLU A 55 -8.27 1.78 0.26
CA GLU A 55 -9.71 1.96 0.09
C GLU A 55 -9.95 2.60 -1.29
N PHE A 56 -10.86 2.01 -2.07
CA PHE A 56 -11.28 2.48 -3.40
C PHE A 56 -12.60 3.23 -3.32
#